data_AF-A0A7S3I8N3-F1
#
_entry.id   AF-A0A7S3I8N3-F1
#
_cell.length_a   1.000
_cell.length_b   1.000
_cell.length_c   1.000
_cell.angle_alpha   90.00
_cell.angle_beta   90.00
_cell.angle_gamma   90.00
#
_symmetry.space_group_name_H-M   'P 1'
#
loop_
_entity.id
_entity.type
_entity.pdbx_description
1 polymer ?
#
loop_
_entity_poly.entity_id
_entity_poly.type
_entity_poly.pdbx_seq_one_letter_code
_entity_poly.pdbx_strand_id
1 'polypeptide(L)'
;EALVSALGKKVLSYFQIHQKGRGVVCCRKQGIPKNCFIAEHIGEIYSPAKWHEKETVLKRNKSSSSGSQCDFFNIRLETHLDDEEGKDVMFIDSTFKGNYGSRLKHSCSPNCGTVVMASEGRYTIAIYAIK
;
A
#
# COMPACT_ATOMS: atom_id res chain seq x y z
N GLU A 1 -6.45 -8.55 -33.37
CA GLU A 1 -6.99 -9.75 -34.06
C GLU A 1 -5.92 -10.63 -34.69
N ALA A 2 -4.93 -10.08 -35.42
CA ALA A 2 -3.84 -10.87 -36.02
C ALA A 2 -3.01 -11.73 -35.02
N LEU A 3 -2.75 -11.21 -33.81
CA LEU A 3 -1.94 -11.88 -32.77
C LEU A 3 -2.65 -13.10 -32.15
N VAL A 4 -3.98 -13.05 -32.05
CA VAL A 4 -4.81 -14.15 -31.52
C VAL A 4 -4.97 -15.26 -32.58
N SER A 5 -5.04 -14.86 -33.86
CA SER A 5 -5.11 -15.80 -34.98
C SER A 5 -3.80 -16.55 -35.22
N ALA A 6 -2.63 -15.96 -34.92
CA ALA A 6 -1.33 -16.57 -35.20
C ALA A 6 -0.84 -17.55 -34.13
N LEU A 7 -1.24 -17.39 -32.86
CA LEU A 7 -0.63 -18.11 -31.72
C LEU A 7 -1.67 -18.81 -30.81
N GLY A 8 -2.96 -18.73 -31.14
CA GLY A 8 -4.04 -19.44 -30.47
C GLY A 8 -4.26 -19.07 -28.99
N LYS A 9 -5.04 -19.90 -28.26
CA LYS A 9 -5.38 -19.71 -26.83
C LYS A 9 -4.17 -19.58 -25.89
N LYS A 10 -2.98 -20.00 -26.32
CA LYS A 10 -1.73 -19.93 -25.52
C LYS A 10 -1.23 -18.50 -25.29
N VAL A 11 -1.52 -17.53 -26.17
CA VAL A 11 -1.09 -16.13 -25.94
C VAL A 11 -1.81 -15.51 -24.77
N LEU A 12 -3.11 -15.77 -24.65
CA LEU A 12 -3.92 -15.18 -23.59
C LEU A 12 -3.49 -15.65 -22.19
N SER A 13 -2.88 -16.83 -22.07
CA SER A 13 -2.27 -17.27 -20.81
C SER A 13 -0.98 -16.52 -20.45
N TYR A 14 -0.26 -15.95 -21.42
CA TYR A 14 0.94 -15.14 -21.15
C TYR A 14 0.61 -13.67 -20.82
N PHE A 15 -0.58 -13.19 -21.20
CA PHE A 15 -1.04 -11.82 -20.94
C PHE A 15 -2.19 -11.79 -19.94
N GLN A 16 -2.09 -12.56 -18.85
CA GLN A 16 -3.07 -12.48 -17.78
C GLN A 16 -3.04 -11.10 -17.12
N ILE A 17 -4.17 -10.39 -17.20
CA ILE A 17 -4.37 -9.16 -16.43
C ILE A 17 -4.53 -9.57 -14.97
N HIS A 18 -3.47 -9.44 -14.18
CA HIS A 18 -3.54 -9.63 -12.74
C HIS A 18 -4.32 -8.47 -12.12
N GLN A 19 -5.52 -8.75 -11.63
CA GLN A 19 -6.32 -7.76 -10.93
C GLN A 19 -5.62 -7.37 -9.62
N LYS A 20 -5.49 -6.06 -9.36
CA LYS A 20 -4.85 -5.53 -8.14
C LYS A 20 -5.73 -5.65 -6.89
N GLY A 21 -6.88 -6.30 -6.98
CA GLY A 21 -7.90 -6.36 -5.92
C GLY A 21 -8.71 -5.07 -5.81
N ARG A 22 -9.23 -4.79 -4.61
CA ARG A 22 -10.05 -3.60 -4.32
C ARG A 22 -9.16 -2.35 -4.20
N GLY A 23 -9.61 -1.24 -4.80
CA GLY A 23 -8.91 0.05 -4.78
C GLY A 23 -9.83 1.22 -4.44
N VAL A 24 -9.26 2.42 -4.39
CA VAL A 24 -9.96 3.68 -4.09
C VAL A 24 -10.06 4.52 -5.36
N VAL A 25 -11.23 5.12 -5.60
CA VAL A 25 -11.49 6.01 -6.74
C VAL A 25 -12.09 7.33 -6.26
N CYS A 26 -11.75 8.43 -6.94
CA CYS A 26 -12.34 9.74 -6.65
C CYS A 26 -13.71 9.84 -7.34
N CYS A 27 -14.79 10.03 -6.57
CA CYS A 27 -16.13 10.22 -7.12
C CYS A 27 -16.45 11.68 -7.49
N ARG A 28 -15.61 12.64 -7.10
CA ARG A 28 -15.82 14.06 -7.35
C ARG A 28 -15.49 14.40 -8.79
N LYS A 29 -16.46 14.97 -9.53
CA LYS A 29 -16.29 15.34 -10.96
C LYS A 29 -15.15 16.33 -11.20
N GLN A 30 -14.92 17.27 -10.28
CA GLN A 30 -13.84 18.25 -10.39
C GLN A 30 -12.48 17.68 -9.96
N GLY A 31 -12.41 16.42 -9.53
CA GLY A 31 -11.21 15.82 -8.98
C GLY A 31 -10.82 16.39 -7.61
N ILE A 32 -9.58 16.12 -7.22
CA ILE A 32 -8.97 16.62 -5.99
C ILE A 32 -7.79 17.49 -6.41
N PRO A 33 -7.68 18.75 -5.94
CA PRO A 33 -6.56 19.60 -6.29
C PRO A 33 -5.21 19.03 -5.83
N LYS A 34 -4.15 19.36 -6.57
CA LYS A 34 -2.78 19.06 -6.18
C LYS A 34 -2.47 19.62 -4.79
N ASN A 35 -1.67 18.88 -4.02
CA ASN A 35 -1.27 19.16 -2.64
C ASN A 35 -2.42 19.12 -1.62
N CYS A 36 -3.60 18.62 -1.98
CA CYS A 36 -4.65 18.35 -1.00
C CYS A 36 -4.38 17.07 -0.22
N PHE A 37 -4.62 17.12 1.09
CA PHE A 37 -4.64 15.95 1.96
C PHE A 37 -5.76 14.99 1.52
N ILE A 38 -5.42 13.70 1.42
CA ILE A 38 -6.35 12.63 1.06
C ILE A 38 -6.74 11.87 2.33
N ALA A 39 -5.77 11.22 2.95
CA ALA A 39 -5.97 10.36 4.10
C ALA A 39 -4.66 10.16 4.85
N GLU A 40 -4.76 9.76 6.11
CA GLU A 40 -3.64 9.22 6.88
C GLU A 40 -3.58 7.70 6.68
N HIS A 41 -2.39 7.12 6.52
CA HIS A 41 -2.22 5.67 6.47
C HIS A 41 -2.17 5.10 7.89
N ILE A 42 -3.34 4.89 8.50
CA ILE A 42 -3.45 4.41 9.88
C ILE A 42 -3.45 2.88 9.97
N GLY A 43 -2.89 2.33 11.04
CA GLY A 43 -2.91 0.92 11.33
C GLY A 43 -2.28 0.55 12.67
N GLU A 44 -2.09 -0.73 12.90
CA GLU A 44 -1.37 -1.24 14.07
C GLU A 44 0.13 -0.99 13.90
N ILE A 45 0.77 -0.40 14.91
CA ILE A 45 2.19 -0.07 14.86
C ILE A 45 3.01 -1.19 15.52
N TYR A 46 4.06 -1.64 14.83
CA TYR A 46 4.96 -2.68 15.29
C TYR A 46 6.41 -2.22 15.21
N SER A 47 7.21 -2.63 16.20
CA SER A 47 8.66 -2.61 16.06
C SER A 47 9.11 -3.63 15.01
N PRO A 48 10.31 -3.48 14.41
CA PRO A 48 10.80 -4.39 13.37
C PRO A 48 10.76 -5.87 13.77
N ALA A 49 11.20 -6.20 14.99
CA ALA A 49 11.20 -7.58 15.48
C ALA A 49 9.79 -8.19 15.52
N LYS A 50 8.83 -7.48 16.12
CA LYS A 50 7.42 -7.93 16.20
C LYS A 50 6.77 -8.03 14.82
N TRP A 51 7.09 -7.11 13.91
CA TRP A 51 6.59 -7.15 12.55
C TRP A 51 7.07 -8.40 11.82
N HIS A 52 8.36 -8.73 11.89
CA HIS A 52 8.91 -9.89 11.18
C HIS A 52 8.44 -11.24 11.77
N GLU A 53 8.19 -11.31 13.07
CA GLU A 53 7.50 -12.45 13.69
C GLU A 53 6.10 -12.63 13.10
N LYS A 54 5.30 -11.55 13.06
CA LYS A 54 3.95 -11.54 12.48
C LYS A 54 3.97 -11.92 11.00
N GLU A 55 4.89 -11.33 10.23
CA GLU A 55 5.07 -11.58 8.80
C GLU A 55 5.38 -13.05 8.52
N THR A 56 6.22 -13.68 9.34
CA THR A 56 6.57 -15.10 9.22
C THR A 56 5.34 -15.99 9.41
N VAL A 57 4.51 -15.71 10.41
CA VAL A 57 3.24 -16.43 10.63
C VAL A 57 2.27 -16.20 9.47
N LEU A 58 2.14 -14.96 8.99
CA LEU A 58 1.28 -14.60 7.87
C LEU A 58 1.70 -15.23 6.54
N LYS A 59 2.99 -15.52 6.34
CA LYS A 59 3.51 -16.25 5.17
C LYS A 59 3.26 -17.75 5.30
N ARG A 60 3.50 -18.33 6.48
CA ARG A 60 3.26 -19.76 6.74
C ARG A 60 1.79 -20.16 6.57
N ASN A 61 0.86 -19.31 7.03
CA ASN A 61 -0.57 -19.60 6.91
C ASN A 61 -1.12 -19.48 5.47
N LYS A 62 -0.32 -18.98 4.51
CA LYS A 62 -0.75 -18.76 3.11
C LYS A 62 -0.37 -19.87 2.14
N SER A 63 0.61 -20.72 2.46
CA SER A 63 1.01 -21.81 1.57
C SER A 63 -0.11 -22.84 1.34
N SER A 64 -1.20 -22.76 2.12
CA SER A 64 -2.38 -23.64 2.06
C SER A 64 -3.59 -23.06 1.31
N SER A 65 -3.56 -21.80 0.85
CA SER A 65 -4.67 -21.18 0.12
C SER A 65 -4.31 -20.85 -1.34
N SER A 66 -5.09 -21.39 -2.27
CA SER A 66 -4.86 -21.32 -3.71
C SER A 66 -5.00 -19.90 -4.28
N GLY A 67 -3.90 -19.37 -4.81
CA GLY A 67 -3.88 -18.43 -5.93
C GLY A 67 -4.23 -16.97 -5.69
N SER A 68 -4.66 -16.55 -4.49
CA SER A 68 -4.84 -15.12 -4.20
C SER A 68 -3.50 -14.49 -3.76
N GLN A 69 -3.05 -13.48 -4.51
CA GLN A 69 -1.92 -12.67 -4.11
C GLN A 69 -2.18 -12.11 -2.71
N CYS A 70 -1.21 -12.26 -1.81
CA CYS A 70 -1.30 -11.66 -0.49
C CYS A 70 -1.33 -10.14 -0.64
N ASP A 71 -2.46 -9.51 -0.35
CA ASP A 71 -2.48 -8.09 -0.09
C ASP A 71 -1.77 -7.85 1.26
N PHE A 72 -0.55 -7.32 1.19
CA PHE A 72 0.14 -6.75 2.34
C PHE A 72 -0.24 -5.27 2.43
N PHE A 73 -0.71 -4.85 3.60
CA PHE A 73 -1.13 -3.48 3.88
C PHE A 73 -0.15 -2.77 4.81
N ASN A 74 1.10 -3.25 4.86
CA ASN A 74 2.11 -2.67 5.72
C ASN A 74 2.92 -1.59 5.00
N ILE A 75 3.32 -0.58 5.76
CA ILE A 75 4.20 0.51 5.31
C ILE A 75 5.22 0.83 6.40
N ARG A 76 6.43 1.24 6.02
CA ARG A 76 7.46 1.67 6.96
C ARG A 76 7.26 3.14 7.31
N LEU A 77 7.35 3.44 8.60
CA LEU A 77 7.38 4.78 9.17
C LEU A 77 8.79 5.01 9.72
N GLU A 78 9.49 5.98 9.17
CA GLU A 78 10.85 6.35 9.61
C GLU A 78 10.77 7.66 10.38
N THR A 79 11.52 7.79 11.48
CA THR A 79 11.62 9.06 12.21
C THR A 79 12.53 10.06 11.47
N HIS A 80 12.42 11.34 11.81
CA HIS A 80 13.26 12.37 11.21
C HIS A 80 14.73 12.20 11.63
N LEU A 81 15.67 12.67 10.78
CA LEU A 81 17.10 12.54 11.05
C LEU A 81 17.56 13.34 12.27
N ASP A 82 16.87 14.45 12.54
CA ASP A 82 17.16 15.40 13.63
C ASP A 82 16.32 15.12 14.89
N ASP A 83 15.71 13.95 14.99
CA ASP A 83 14.94 13.57 16.18
C ASP A 83 15.86 13.36 17.39
N GLU A 84 15.51 13.95 18.54
CA GLU A 84 16.31 13.86 19.78
C GLU A 84 16.38 12.43 20.32
N GLU A 85 15.35 11.60 20.08
CA GLU A 85 15.33 10.19 20.46
C GLU A 85 16.10 9.30 19.46
N GLY A 86 16.54 9.88 18.33
CA GLY A 86 17.33 9.24 17.30
C GLY A 86 16.51 8.67 16.14
N LYS A 87 17.20 7.90 15.29
CA LYS A 87 16.60 7.29 14.10
C LYS A 87 15.98 5.95 14.47
N ASP A 88 14.71 5.79 14.16
CA ASP A 88 13.99 4.53 14.30
C ASP A 88 13.12 4.24 13.07
N VAL A 89 12.78 2.97 12.88
CA VAL A 89 11.90 2.49 11.82
C VAL A 89 10.82 1.60 12.42
N MET A 90 9.58 2.03 12.23
CA MET A 90 8.40 1.29 12.67
C MET A 90 7.61 0.78 11.46
N PHE A 91 6.78 -0.23 11.68
CA PHE A 91 5.88 -0.77 10.66
C PHE A 91 4.45 -0.48 11.05
N ILE A 92 3.71 0.19 10.16
CA ILE A 92 2.26 0.34 10.27
C ILE A 92 1.63 -0.78 9.46
N ASP A 93 0.81 -1.63 10.07
CA ASP A 93 0.04 -2.68 9.41
C ASP A 93 -1.46 -2.38 9.48
N SER A 94 -2.06 -2.16 8.31
CA SER A 94 -3.48 -1.87 8.18
C SER A 94 -4.34 -3.09 7.85
N THR A 95 -3.81 -4.31 8.01
CA THR A 95 -4.53 -5.55 7.64
C THR A 95 -5.84 -5.72 8.40
N PHE A 96 -5.82 -5.54 9.72
CA PHE A 96 -7.00 -5.74 10.59
C PHE A 96 -7.61 -4.42 11.09
N LYS A 97 -6.77 -3.41 11.35
CA LYS A 97 -7.22 -2.08 11.79
C LYS A 97 -6.63 -1.05 10.85
N GLY A 98 -7.48 -0.24 10.22
CA GLY A 98 -7.03 0.76 9.27
C GLY A 98 -8.20 1.56 8.69
N ASN A 99 -7.90 2.50 7.82
CA ASN A 99 -8.89 3.22 7.03
C ASN A 99 -8.75 2.91 5.52
N TYR A 100 -9.49 3.61 4.69
CA TYR A 100 -9.45 3.44 3.23
C TYR A 100 -8.10 3.83 2.60
N GLY A 101 -7.25 4.62 3.29
CA GLY A 101 -5.92 5.00 2.83
C GLY A 101 -5.03 3.80 2.52
N SER A 102 -5.12 2.75 3.33
CA SER A 102 -4.44 1.47 3.12
C SER A 102 -4.87 0.72 1.84
N ARG A 103 -6.00 1.10 1.23
CA ARG A 103 -6.54 0.47 0.02
C ARG A 103 -6.09 1.18 -1.26
N LEU A 104 -5.33 2.27 -1.17
CA LEU A 104 -4.67 2.84 -2.35
C LEU A 104 -3.68 1.82 -2.93
N LYS A 105 -3.73 1.62 -4.24
CA LYS A 105 -2.91 0.63 -4.93
C LYS A 105 -1.73 1.29 -5.62
N HIS A 106 -0.64 0.54 -5.73
CA HIS A 106 0.55 0.97 -6.46
C HIS A 106 0.25 1.25 -7.94
N SER A 107 0.82 2.35 -8.44
CA SER A 107 0.86 2.71 -9.86
C SER A 107 2.25 3.27 -10.18
N CYS A 108 2.85 2.86 -11.29
CA CYS A 108 4.10 3.45 -11.78
C CYS A 108 3.92 4.93 -12.21
N SER A 109 2.69 5.35 -12.50
CA SER A 109 2.31 6.75 -12.68
C SER A 109 1.24 7.10 -11.65
N PRO A 110 1.62 7.40 -10.40
CA PRO A 110 0.67 7.67 -9.33
C PRO A 110 0.08 9.08 -9.44
N ASN A 111 -1.04 9.28 -8.77
CA ASN A 111 -1.71 10.57 -8.54
C ASN A 111 -1.72 10.97 -7.04
N CYS A 112 -1.32 10.06 -6.16
CA CYS A 112 -1.15 10.31 -4.73
C CYS A 112 0.28 9.94 -4.30
N GLY A 113 0.80 10.61 -3.28
CA GLY A 113 2.10 10.32 -2.66
C GLY A 113 2.00 10.28 -1.14
N THR A 114 2.84 9.49 -0.51
CA THR A 114 2.96 9.40 0.95
C THR A 114 4.05 10.34 1.46
N VAL A 115 3.78 11.04 2.56
CA VAL A 115 4.73 11.93 3.25
C VAL A 115 4.73 11.55 4.72
N VAL A 116 5.92 11.33 5.28
CA VAL A 116 6.08 11.20 6.73
C VAL A 116 5.96 12.58 7.35
N MET A 117 5.12 12.72 8.36
CA MET A 117 4.89 13.98 9.06
C MET A 117 4.89 13.76 10.57
N ALA A 118 5.38 14.75 11.32
CA ALA A 118 5.14 14.85 12.75
C ALA A 118 3.92 15.75 12.98
N SER A 119 2.92 15.24 13.71
CA SER A 119 1.70 15.98 14.05
C SER A 119 1.31 15.60 15.48
N GLU A 120 1.01 16.59 16.33
CA GLU A 120 0.62 16.35 17.73
C GLU A 120 1.63 15.49 18.52
N GLY A 121 2.92 15.65 18.27
CA GLY A 121 3.97 14.88 18.95
C GLY A 121 4.06 13.40 18.53
N ARG A 122 3.40 12.99 17.44
CA ARG A 122 3.54 11.65 16.85
C ARG A 122 3.93 11.71 15.37
N TYR A 123 4.74 10.75 14.94
CA TYR A 123 4.99 10.52 13.52
C TYR A 123 3.83 9.76 12.88
N THR A 124 3.48 10.16 11.66
CA THR A 124 2.46 9.51 10.84
C THR A 124 2.83 9.56 9.36
N ILE A 125 2.10 8.80 8.55
CA ILE A 125 2.20 8.84 7.09
C ILE A 125 0.90 9.44 6.54
N ALA A 126 1.00 10.64 5.98
CA ALA A 126 -0.10 11.27 5.28
C ALA A 126 0.00 11.03 3.77
N ILE A 127 -1.16 10.92 3.13
CA ILE A 127 -1.30 10.74 1.69
C ILE A 127 -1.83 12.04 1.10
N TYR A 128 -1.13 12.57 0.10
CA TYR A 128 -1.48 13.80 -0.60
C TYR A 128 -1.67 13.57 -2.09
N ALA A 129 -2.55 14.35 -2.71
CA ALA A 129 -2.63 14.43 -4.17
C ALA A 129 -1.37 15.11 -4.74
N ILE A 130 -0.73 14.49 -5.73
CA ILE A 130 0.49 15.02 -6.37
C ILE A 130 0.23 15.60 -7.77
N LYS A 131 -0.95 15.35 -8.33
CA LYS A 131 -1.40 15.80 -9.66
C LYS A 131 -2.83 16.30 -9.57
#